data_AF-A0A8H2VZX0-F1
#
_entry.id   AF-A0A8H2VZX0-F1
#
_cell.length_a   1.000
_cell.length_b   1.000
_cell.length_c   1.000
_cell.angle_alpha   90.00
_cell.angle_beta   90.00
_cell.angle_gamma   90.00
#
_symmetry.space_group_name_H-M   'P 1'
#
loop_
_entity.id
_entity.type
_entity.pdbx_description
1 polymer ?
#
loop_
_entity_poly.entity_id
_entity_poly.type
_entity_poly.pdbx_seq_one_letter_code
_entity_poly.pdbx_strand_id
1 'polypeptide(L)'
;MGEPQLEVAKHIKYWQRCLKSLLPTAYTSTDSTRMTLAFFILSALDLLNVGPSTFPESQRRSIRAGILKCQHPFGGFCGSTNHRFPDIYYADVGQGKRDVDPANLAATFFAILSLGFVGGLVDVKRRECLRWMKRLQREDGSFGEFVTEDGKIQGGRDMRYCYVATAIRWILTEDAHEEMGDDDIDVEKLVEHLRAGQTYDGGISESAQHEAHAGYTYCAIASLSLLNRLPKLPSSQPTDFSNSNPTLPGLTNLPETIRWLALRQTSYDEEKKGNGDNHKEAAPDHYFVPDVDSTFVGFNGRCNKRVDTCYCFWVGASLNMLGHRNVINRDGSRKFLFEKTQHMIGGFGKTPGDLPDIYHSYLGLAALAVLKEPGIKELDSALCISMDAKKNIEELRKAALVPYRTYWLHGYSFKVREDSPEFGEKMAMNEGPPKSLIDAFEVVKIAA
;
A
#
# COMPACT_ATOMS: atom_id res chain seq x y z
N MET A 1 -21.68 -8.07 -32.18
CA MET A 1 -20.50 -7.40 -31.62
C MET A 1 -19.73 -8.44 -30.80
N GLY A 2 -18.39 -8.42 -30.83
CA GLY A 2 -17.58 -9.37 -30.05
C GLY A 2 -17.71 -9.13 -28.54
N GLU A 3 -17.29 -10.10 -27.74
CA GLU A 3 -17.22 -9.92 -26.27
C GLU A 3 -16.25 -8.77 -25.94
N PRO A 4 -16.59 -7.85 -25.02
CA PRO A 4 -15.70 -6.77 -24.61
C PRO A 4 -14.40 -7.32 -24.02
N GLN A 5 -13.26 -6.79 -24.43
CA GLN A 5 -11.94 -7.27 -24.02
C GLN A 5 -11.02 -6.12 -23.61
N LEU A 6 -10.03 -6.47 -22.78
CA LEU A 6 -8.92 -5.58 -22.46
C LEU A 6 -8.00 -5.44 -23.66
N GLU A 7 -7.71 -4.20 -24.03
CA GLU A 7 -6.78 -3.88 -25.12
C GLU A 7 -5.31 -3.97 -24.63
N VAL A 8 -4.87 -5.17 -24.22
CA VAL A 8 -3.60 -5.42 -23.50
C VAL A 8 -2.40 -4.71 -24.15
N ALA A 9 -2.24 -4.84 -25.47
CA ALA A 9 -1.12 -4.22 -26.19
C ALA A 9 -1.09 -2.68 -26.08
N LYS A 10 -2.27 -2.04 -26.08
CA LYS A 10 -2.40 -0.59 -25.93
C LYS A 10 -2.08 -0.17 -24.50
N HIS A 11 -2.57 -0.92 -23.51
CA HIS A 11 -2.22 -0.68 -22.09
C HIS A 11 -0.73 -0.82 -21.83
N ILE A 12 -0.08 -1.88 -22.33
CA ILE A 12 1.38 -2.04 -22.21
C ILE A 12 2.10 -0.85 -22.85
N LYS A 13 1.69 -0.40 -24.04
CA LYS A 13 2.28 0.77 -24.71
C LYS A 13 2.10 2.06 -23.89
N TYR A 14 0.91 2.27 -23.31
CA TYR A 14 0.63 3.41 -22.42
C TYR A 14 1.56 3.41 -21.21
N TRP A 15 1.68 2.28 -20.52
CA TRP A 15 2.52 2.17 -19.32
C TRP A 15 4.01 2.27 -19.64
N GLN A 16 4.48 1.68 -20.74
CA GLN A 16 5.85 1.83 -21.19
C GLN A 16 6.18 3.28 -21.57
N ARG A 17 5.23 4.04 -22.13
CA ARG A 17 5.39 5.49 -22.34
C ARG A 17 5.55 6.21 -21.00
N CYS A 18 4.64 5.99 -20.05
CA CYS A 18 4.71 6.63 -18.72
C CYS A 18 6.00 6.28 -17.97
N LEU A 19 6.56 5.08 -18.16
CA LEU A 19 7.83 4.68 -17.54
C LEU A 19 9.07 5.32 -18.19
N LYS A 20 9.07 5.50 -19.51
CA LYS A 20 10.28 5.84 -20.29
C LYS A 20 10.37 7.31 -20.71
N SER A 21 9.25 8.05 -20.73
CA SER A 21 9.23 9.44 -21.15
C SER A 21 8.83 10.38 -20.01
N LEU A 22 8.97 11.69 -20.25
CA LEU A 22 8.36 12.69 -19.41
C LEU A 22 6.83 12.50 -19.38
N LEU A 23 6.24 12.71 -18.21
CA LEU A 23 4.80 12.71 -18.04
C LEU A 23 4.19 14.02 -18.58
N PRO A 24 2.91 14.03 -18.98
CA PRO A 24 2.22 15.25 -19.38
C PRO A 24 2.27 16.36 -18.32
N THR A 25 2.20 17.63 -18.74
CA THR A 25 2.23 18.82 -17.87
C THR A 25 1.23 18.79 -16.72
N ALA A 26 0.10 18.09 -16.87
CA ALA A 26 -0.89 17.91 -15.81
C ALA A 26 -0.34 17.20 -14.56
N TYR A 27 0.79 16.48 -14.67
CA TYR A 27 1.46 15.83 -13.54
C TYR A 27 2.47 16.74 -12.82
N THR A 28 2.70 17.98 -13.27
CA THR A 28 3.66 18.87 -12.60
C THR A 28 3.28 19.12 -11.13
N SER A 29 2.00 19.27 -10.81
CA SER A 29 1.51 19.43 -9.44
C SER A 29 1.68 18.17 -8.57
N THR A 30 2.05 17.04 -9.17
CA THR A 30 2.27 15.76 -8.49
C THR A 30 3.75 15.46 -8.23
N ASP A 31 4.66 16.43 -8.45
CA ASP A 31 6.11 16.23 -8.26
C ASP A 31 6.44 15.69 -6.87
N SER A 32 5.75 16.16 -5.82
CA SER A 32 5.92 15.65 -4.45
C SER A 32 5.45 14.21 -4.22
N THR A 33 4.80 13.59 -5.21
CA THR A 33 4.21 12.24 -5.13
C THR A 33 4.66 11.32 -6.27
N ARG A 34 5.82 11.61 -6.90
CA ARG A 34 6.37 10.80 -7.99
C ARG A 34 6.54 9.32 -7.63
N MET A 35 6.84 9.00 -6.37
CA MET A 35 6.93 7.63 -5.87
C MET A 35 5.62 6.86 -6.06
N THR A 36 4.48 7.50 -5.81
CA THR A 36 3.14 6.93 -6.02
C THR A 36 2.91 6.62 -7.50
N LEU A 37 3.28 7.54 -8.39
CA LEU A 37 3.14 7.33 -9.83
C LEU A 37 4.03 6.19 -10.33
N ALA A 38 5.28 6.14 -9.86
CA ALA A 38 6.21 5.07 -10.19
C ALA A 38 5.66 3.69 -9.78
N PHE A 39 5.12 3.59 -8.56
CA PHE A 39 4.47 2.37 -8.09
C PHE A 39 3.32 1.92 -9.02
N PHE A 40 2.40 2.83 -9.38
CA PHE A 40 1.27 2.49 -10.24
C PHE A 40 1.72 2.02 -11.62
N ILE A 41 2.72 2.68 -12.21
CA ILE A 41 3.27 2.28 -13.51
C ILE A 41 3.91 0.89 -13.44
N LEU A 42 4.77 0.64 -12.45
CA LEU A 42 5.47 -0.65 -12.30
C LEU A 42 4.49 -1.79 -12.01
N SER A 43 3.53 -1.55 -11.12
CA SER A 43 2.53 -2.55 -10.74
C SER A 43 1.54 -2.84 -11.88
N ALA A 44 1.20 -1.84 -12.69
CA ALA A 44 0.36 -2.08 -13.87
C ALA A 44 1.06 -2.95 -14.91
N LEU A 45 2.35 -2.70 -15.15
CA LEU A 45 3.15 -3.53 -16.06
C LEU A 45 3.23 -4.96 -15.51
N ASP A 46 3.46 -5.14 -14.21
CA ASP A 46 3.48 -6.47 -13.58
C ASP A 46 2.18 -7.25 -13.80
N LEU A 47 1.04 -6.61 -13.55
CA LEU A 47 -0.29 -7.21 -13.76
C LEU A 47 -0.50 -7.67 -15.21
N LEU A 48 0.15 -7.02 -16.17
CA LEU A 48 0.12 -7.35 -17.60
C LEU A 48 1.27 -8.28 -18.02
N ASN A 49 1.91 -8.97 -17.09
CA ASN A 49 3.05 -9.88 -17.32
C ASN A 49 4.28 -9.19 -17.94
N VAL A 50 4.44 -7.90 -17.74
CA VAL A 50 5.62 -7.12 -18.15
C VAL A 50 6.32 -6.62 -16.90
N GLY A 51 7.44 -7.21 -16.52
CA GLY A 51 8.07 -6.80 -15.27
C GLY A 51 9.49 -7.32 -15.07
N PRO A 52 9.87 -7.78 -13.86
CA PRO A 52 11.28 -7.94 -13.49
C PRO A 52 12.01 -8.99 -14.32
N SER A 53 11.29 -10.02 -14.77
CA SER A 53 11.79 -11.05 -15.69
C SER A 53 11.97 -10.55 -17.13
N THR A 54 11.28 -9.49 -17.51
CA THR A 54 11.30 -8.92 -18.87
C THR A 54 12.13 -7.64 -18.98
N PHE A 55 12.40 -6.96 -17.87
CA PHE A 55 13.19 -5.74 -17.84
C PHE A 55 14.69 -6.05 -17.93
N PRO A 56 15.46 -5.32 -18.75
CA PRO A 56 16.91 -5.35 -18.68
C PRO A 56 17.40 -5.10 -17.25
N GLU A 57 18.42 -5.85 -16.83
CA GLU A 57 18.97 -5.71 -15.48
C GLU A 57 19.45 -4.28 -15.19
N SER A 58 20.02 -3.59 -16.19
CA SER A 58 20.42 -2.20 -16.09
C SER A 58 19.23 -1.26 -15.78
N GLN A 59 18.07 -1.52 -16.38
CA GLN A 59 16.85 -0.77 -16.12
C GLN A 59 16.36 -1.01 -14.69
N ARG A 60 16.34 -2.27 -14.23
CA ARG A 60 15.97 -2.61 -12.84
C ARG A 60 16.89 -1.95 -11.83
N ARG A 61 18.22 -1.99 -12.07
CA ARG A 61 19.22 -1.31 -11.23
C ARG A 61 19.01 0.20 -11.20
N SER A 62 18.73 0.83 -12.34
CA SER A 62 18.46 2.27 -12.42
C SER A 62 17.22 2.68 -11.62
N ILE A 63 16.11 1.93 -11.76
CA ILE A 63 14.88 2.18 -11.00
C ILE A 63 15.12 1.99 -9.49
N ARG A 64 15.77 0.89 -9.09
CA ARG A 64 16.14 0.64 -7.68
C ARG A 64 16.98 1.78 -7.11
N ALA A 65 18.03 2.19 -7.82
CA ALA A 65 18.88 3.31 -7.40
C ALA A 65 18.10 4.63 -7.29
N GLY A 66 17.17 4.88 -8.21
CA GLY A 66 16.28 6.05 -8.16
C GLY A 66 15.38 6.07 -6.93
N ILE A 67 14.77 4.93 -6.59
CA ILE A 67 13.91 4.81 -5.39
C ILE A 67 14.74 4.98 -4.11
N LEU A 68 15.91 4.32 -4.03
CA LEU A 68 16.79 4.38 -2.85
C LEU A 68 17.35 5.79 -2.60
N LYS A 69 17.49 6.62 -3.63
CA LYS A 69 17.82 8.05 -3.45
C LYS A 69 16.78 8.80 -2.64
N CYS A 70 15.53 8.36 -2.57
CA CYS A 70 14.51 9.00 -1.75
C CYS A 70 14.50 8.52 -0.28
N GLN A 71 15.30 7.50 0.07
CA GLN A 71 15.34 6.95 1.42
C GLN A 71 15.99 7.93 2.39
N HIS A 72 15.34 8.24 3.50
CA HIS A 72 15.87 9.09 4.56
C HIS A 72 16.86 8.33 5.45
N PRO A 73 17.84 9.03 6.07
CA PRO A 73 18.86 8.35 6.84
C PRO A 73 18.33 7.74 8.14
N PHE A 74 17.24 8.30 8.69
CA PHE A 74 16.61 7.90 9.95
C PHE A 74 15.24 7.22 9.77
N GLY A 75 14.96 6.70 8.57
CA GLY A 75 13.75 5.94 8.29
C GLY A 75 12.76 6.66 7.38
N GLY A 76 12.03 5.87 6.59
CA GLY A 76 11.06 6.35 5.61
C GLY A 76 11.68 6.88 4.31
N PHE A 77 10.82 7.28 3.39
CA PHE A 77 11.15 7.82 2.07
C PHE A 77 10.38 9.11 1.81
N CYS A 78 10.94 10.01 1.01
CA CYS A 78 10.20 11.13 0.42
C CYS A 78 9.60 10.76 -0.95
N GLY A 79 8.60 11.51 -1.39
CA GLY A 79 7.86 11.19 -2.63
C GLY A 79 8.60 11.55 -3.92
N SER A 80 9.70 12.29 -3.84
CA SER A 80 10.54 12.69 -4.98
C SER A 80 11.96 13.01 -4.53
N THR A 81 12.93 12.77 -5.40
CA THR A 81 14.32 13.16 -5.16
C THR A 81 14.51 14.66 -4.94
N ASN A 82 13.56 15.49 -5.39
CA ASN A 82 13.57 16.93 -5.15
C ASN A 82 13.35 17.30 -3.67
N HIS A 83 12.73 16.39 -2.89
CA HIS A 83 12.53 16.54 -1.45
C HIS A 83 13.65 15.89 -0.64
N ARG A 84 14.71 15.37 -1.29
CA ARG A 84 15.81 14.71 -0.59
C ARG A 84 17.06 15.58 -0.55
N PHE A 85 17.36 16.11 0.63
CA PHE A 85 18.63 16.80 0.90
C PHE A 85 19.77 15.78 1.08
N PRO A 86 21.06 16.15 1.01
CA PRO A 86 22.16 15.24 1.39
C PRO A 86 22.11 14.82 2.87
N ASP A 87 22.62 13.64 3.22
CA ASP A 87 22.56 13.07 4.59
C ASP A 87 23.08 13.99 5.69
N ILE A 88 24.10 14.79 5.39
CA ILE A 88 24.69 15.75 6.32
C ILE A 88 23.68 16.79 6.84
N TYR A 89 22.63 17.10 6.08
CA TYR A 89 21.58 18.03 6.51
C TYR A 89 20.60 17.40 7.51
N TYR A 90 20.55 16.07 7.58
CA TYR A 90 19.74 15.36 8.56
C TYR A 90 20.56 15.02 9.82
N ALA A 91 21.89 15.15 9.80
CA ALA A 91 22.71 14.99 11.00
C ALA A 91 22.38 16.06 12.06
N ASP A 92 22.62 15.75 13.32
CA ASP A 92 22.43 16.72 14.41
C ASP A 92 23.44 17.86 14.30
N VAL A 93 22.95 19.09 14.09
CA VAL A 93 23.76 20.32 13.96
C VAL A 93 23.74 21.16 15.24
N GLY A 94 23.31 20.60 16.38
CA GLY A 94 23.24 21.32 17.65
C GLY A 94 21.99 22.22 17.73
N GLN A 95 22.15 23.49 18.09
CA GLN A 95 21.01 24.39 18.38
C GLN A 95 20.34 25.03 17.15
N GLY A 96 20.72 24.65 15.93
CA GLY A 96 20.12 25.16 14.70
C GLY A 96 18.80 24.44 14.36
N LYS A 97 17.78 25.20 13.94
CA LYS A 97 16.60 24.64 13.28
C LYS A 97 17.03 24.08 11.92
N ARG A 98 16.71 22.83 11.61
CA ARG A 98 16.93 22.26 10.29
C ARG A 98 15.68 22.61 9.46
N ASP A 99 15.88 22.94 8.19
CA ASP A 99 14.80 23.23 7.25
C ASP A 99 14.91 22.21 6.12
N VAL A 100 14.59 20.96 6.45
CA VAL A 100 14.63 19.82 5.53
C VAL A 100 13.25 19.21 5.41
N ASP A 101 12.93 18.76 4.20
CA ASP A 101 11.70 18.01 3.98
C ASP A 101 11.75 16.68 4.75
N PRO A 102 10.68 16.30 5.45
CA PRO A 102 10.62 15.05 6.22
C PRO A 102 10.32 13.84 5.32
N ALA A 103 10.59 12.64 5.85
CA ALA A 103 10.06 11.41 5.26
C ALA A 103 8.53 11.40 5.32
N ASN A 104 7.89 10.73 4.36
CA ASN A 104 6.44 10.70 4.18
C ASN A 104 5.92 9.26 4.18
N LEU A 105 4.83 9.00 4.90
CA LEU A 105 4.29 7.66 5.12
C LEU A 105 3.78 7.00 3.81
N ALA A 106 3.04 7.74 2.99
CA ALA A 106 2.55 7.22 1.71
C ALA A 106 3.70 6.95 0.74
N ALA A 107 4.67 7.88 0.66
CA ALA A 107 5.86 7.69 -0.17
C ALA A 107 6.68 6.45 0.26
N THR A 108 6.80 6.23 1.57
CA THR A 108 7.47 5.05 2.14
C THR A 108 6.80 3.75 1.71
N PHE A 109 5.46 3.69 1.80
CA PHE A 109 4.69 2.53 1.36
C PHE A 109 4.93 2.21 -0.12
N PHE A 110 4.79 3.21 -1.00
CA PHE A 110 4.99 3.02 -2.44
C PHE A 110 6.44 2.71 -2.82
N ALA A 111 7.42 3.27 -2.10
CA ALA A 111 8.83 2.98 -2.30
C ALA A 111 9.16 1.52 -1.97
N ILE A 112 8.70 1.03 -0.81
CA ILE A 112 8.94 -0.34 -0.36
C ILE A 112 8.30 -1.34 -1.31
N LEU A 113 7.05 -1.14 -1.72
CA LEU A 113 6.40 -2.01 -2.71
C LEU A 113 7.15 -2.02 -4.05
N SER A 114 7.57 -0.85 -4.52
CA SER A 114 8.34 -0.74 -5.77
C SER A 114 9.72 -1.42 -5.66
N LEU A 115 10.38 -1.35 -4.51
CA LEU A 115 11.61 -2.09 -4.23
C LEU A 115 11.39 -3.60 -4.15
N GLY A 116 10.24 -4.05 -3.63
CA GLY A 116 9.81 -5.45 -3.70
C GLY A 116 9.73 -5.96 -5.15
N PHE A 117 9.25 -5.11 -6.06
CA PHE A 117 9.17 -5.43 -7.48
C PHE A 117 10.55 -5.46 -8.17
N VAL A 118 11.41 -4.46 -7.97
CA VAL A 118 12.71 -4.38 -8.68
C VAL A 118 13.87 -5.11 -7.98
N GLY A 119 13.63 -5.73 -6.82
CA GLY A 119 14.63 -6.47 -6.05
C GLY A 119 15.58 -5.57 -5.26
N GLY A 120 15.03 -4.78 -4.33
CA GLY A 120 15.79 -3.84 -3.48
C GLY A 120 15.30 -3.71 -2.03
N LEU A 121 14.45 -4.63 -1.55
CA LEU A 121 13.97 -4.59 -0.15
C LEU A 121 15.09 -4.75 0.88
N VAL A 122 16.15 -5.47 0.53
CA VAL A 122 17.31 -5.67 1.41
C VAL A 122 18.08 -4.37 1.71
N ASP A 123 17.92 -3.33 0.88
CA ASP A 123 18.57 -2.03 1.10
C ASP A 123 17.68 -1.05 1.89
N VAL A 124 16.46 -1.48 2.27
CA VAL A 124 15.61 -0.68 3.14
C VAL A 124 16.21 -0.72 4.54
N LYS A 125 16.40 0.47 5.13
CA LYS A 125 16.80 0.69 6.52
C LYS A 125 15.63 0.30 7.45
N ARG A 126 15.39 -1.01 7.56
CA ARG A 126 14.21 -1.63 8.15
C ARG A 126 13.94 -1.13 9.56
N ARG A 127 14.94 -1.17 10.45
CA ARG A 127 14.78 -0.79 11.87
C ARG A 127 14.49 0.70 12.01
N GLU A 128 15.20 1.52 11.25
CA GLU A 128 15.00 2.97 11.21
C GLU A 128 13.61 3.31 10.70
N CYS A 129 13.15 2.63 9.64
CA CYS A 129 11.81 2.80 9.09
C CYS A 129 10.71 2.45 10.11
N LEU A 130 10.86 1.34 10.84
CA LEU A 130 9.90 0.92 11.86
C LEU A 130 9.86 1.89 13.05
N ARG A 131 11.03 2.31 13.55
CA ARG A 131 11.14 3.33 14.61
C ARG A 131 10.52 4.66 14.21
N TRP A 132 10.80 5.11 12.99
CA TRP A 132 10.22 6.33 12.46
C TRP A 132 8.69 6.20 12.33
N MET A 133 8.20 5.07 11.82
CA MET A 133 6.76 4.81 11.69
C MET A 133 6.05 4.79 13.05
N LYS A 134 6.67 4.22 14.09
CA LYS A 134 6.12 4.26 15.46
C LYS A 134 5.87 5.69 15.94
N ARG A 135 6.74 6.64 15.60
CA ARG A 135 6.58 8.07 15.96
C ARG A 135 5.43 8.76 15.24
N LEU A 136 4.86 8.15 14.19
CA LEU A 136 3.68 8.67 13.49
C LEU A 136 2.37 8.24 14.15
N GLN A 137 2.39 7.28 15.06
CA GLN A 137 1.20 6.82 15.77
C GLN A 137 0.84 7.81 16.88
N ARG A 138 -0.43 8.21 16.91
CA ARG A 138 -1.00 9.09 17.95
C ARG A 138 -1.55 8.26 19.11
N GLU A 139 -1.88 8.95 20.20
CA GLU A 139 -2.46 8.31 21.39
C GLU A 139 -3.79 7.61 21.14
N ASP A 140 -4.56 8.10 20.16
CA ASP A 140 -5.84 7.53 19.72
C ASP A 140 -5.68 6.32 18.79
N GLY A 141 -4.44 5.93 18.44
CA GLY A 141 -4.14 4.80 17.55
C GLY A 141 -4.05 5.16 16.07
N SER A 142 -4.49 6.35 15.67
CA SER A 142 -4.37 6.84 14.29
C SER A 142 -2.92 7.17 13.92
N PHE A 143 -2.66 7.28 12.60
CA PHE A 143 -1.34 7.65 12.07
C PHE A 143 -1.37 9.00 11.37
N GLY A 144 -0.24 9.72 11.44
CA GLY A 144 0.00 10.90 10.61
C GLY A 144 0.80 10.61 9.35
N GLU A 145 0.97 11.65 8.54
CA GLU A 145 1.68 11.59 7.26
C GLU A 145 3.20 11.71 7.42
N PHE A 146 3.64 12.60 8.30
CA PHE A 146 5.04 12.84 8.61
C PHE A 146 5.18 13.44 10.02
N VAL A 147 6.40 13.40 10.58
CA VAL A 147 6.75 14.06 11.85
C VAL A 147 7.67 15.23 11.53
N THR A 148 7.35 16.41 12.04
CA THR A 148 8.21 17.58 11.97
C THR A 148 9.38 17.48 12.94
N GLU A 149 10.36 18.35 12.82
CA GLU A 149 11.54 18.34 13.68
C GLU A 149 11.22 18.60 15.16
N ASP A 150 10.21 19.42 15.45
CA ASP A 150 9.71 19.65 16.81
C ASP A 150 8.85 18.49 17.34
N GLY A 151 8.84 17.36 16.64
CA GLY A 151 8.15 16.15 17.07
C GLY A 151 6.64 16.14 16.83
N LYS A 152 6.10 17.12 16.10
CA LYS A 152 4.66 17.17 15.82
C LYS A 152 4.30 16.25 14.66
N ILE A 153 3.24 15.48 14.86
CA ILE A 153 2.66 14.61 13.84
C ILE A 153 1.71 15.44 12.96
N GLN A 154 1.98 15.51 11.66
CA GLN A 154 1.16 16.23 10.67
C GLN A 154 0.27 15.26 9.87
N GLY A 155 -0.73 15.80 9.18
CA GLY A 155 -1.73 15.03 8.44
C GLY A 155 -2.98 14.71 9.26
N GLY A 156 -4.01 14.17 8.60
CA GLY A 156 -5.29 13.79 9.22
C GLY A 156 -5.19 12.56 10.13
N ARG A 157 -6.34 12.08 10.60
CA ARG A 157 -6.48 10.82 11.36
C ARG A 157 -7.17 9.72 10.55
N ASP A 158 -7.29 9.93 9.24
CA ASP A 158 -8.09 9.03 8.41
C ASP A 158 -7.42 7.67 8.17
N MET A 159 -8.21 6.75 7.64
CA MET A 159 -7.85 5.35 7.50
C MET A 159 -6.71 5.09 6.51
N ARG A 160 -6.38 6.06 5.62
CA ARG A 160 -5.32 5.87 4.63
C ARG A 160 -3.97 5.71 5.32
N TYR A 161 -3.65 6.59 6.28
CA TYR A 161 -2.40 6.53 7.03
C TYR A 161 -2.30 5.25 7.87
N CYS A 162 -3.42 4.83 8.46
CA CYS A 162 -3.54 3.57 9.18
C CYS A 162 -3.21 2.36 8.28
N TYR A 163 -3.77 2.34 7.07
CA TYR A 163 -3.51 1.30 6.08
C TYR A 163 -2.05 1.26 5.64
N VAL A 164 -1.49 2.39 5.21
CA VAL A 164 -0.11 2.39 4.73
C VAL A 164 0.88 2.06 5.85
N ALA A 165 0.65 2.50 7.09
CA ALA A 165 1.46 2.09 8.25
C ALA A 165 1.34 0.58 8.50
N THR A 166 0.13 0.03 8.47
CA THR A 166 -0.10 -1.42 8.66
C THR A 166 0.59 -2.24 7.57
N ALA A 167 0.53 -1.79 6.32
CA ALA A 167 1.18 -2.46 5.21
C ALA A 167 2.70 -2.37 5.28
N ILE A 168 3.27 -1.21 5.64
CA ILE A 168 4.71 -1.06 5.89
C ILE A 168 5.15 -2.00 7.01
N ARG A 169 4.41 -2.03 8.13
CA ARG A 169 4.65 -2.98 9.22
C ARG A 169 4.64 -4.41 8.67
N TRP A 170 3.57 -4.84 8.02
CA TRP A 170 3.46 -6.20 7.48
C TRP A 170 4.62 -6.54 6.53
N ILE A 171 5.05 -5.64 5.66
CA ILE A 171 6.17 -5.88 4.74
C ILE A 171 7.51 -5.97 5.48
N LEU A 172 7.69 -5.13 6.51
CA LEU A 172 8.95 -4.96 7.23
C LEU A 172 9.00 -5.66 8.59
N THR A 173 8.00 -6.43 8.99
CA THR A 173 7.99 -7.20 10.25
C THR A 173 7.58 -8.65 10.00
N GLU A 174 7.76 -9.48 11.03
CA GLU A 174 7.05 -10.75 11.17
C GLU A 174 5.87 -10.59 12.12
N ASP A 175 5.02 -11.62 12.17
CA ASP A 175 3.96 -11.76 13.18
C ASP A 175 4.53 -12.24 14.54
N ALA A 176 5.78 -12.70 14.58
CA ALA A 176 6.48 -13.09 15.81
C ALA A 176 7.00 -11.85 16.56
N HIS A 177 6.30 -11.49 17.63
CA HIS A 177 6.50 -10.31 18.47
C HIS A 177 7.88 -10.21 19.18
N GLU A 178 8.71 -11.26 19.17
CA GLU A 178 9.84 -11.37 20.10
C GLU A 178 11.06 -10.50 19.75
N GLU A 179 11.34 -10.20 18.48
CA GLU A 179 12.52 -9.42 18.09
C GLU A 179 12.31 -7.90 18.01
N MET A 180 11.05 -7.44 18.01
CA MET A 180 10.71 -6.03 17.80
C MET A 180 10.89 -5.15 19.05
N GLY A 181 10.77 -5.74 20.25
CA GLY A 181 10.80 -5.00 21.51
C GLY A 181 9.93 -3.73 21.46
N ASP A 182 10.51 -2.60 21.84
CA ASP A 182 9.85 -1.29 21.87
C ASP A 182 9.77 -0.58 20.50
N ASP A 183 10.18 -1.18 19.39
CA ASP A 183 10.18 -0.52 18.06
C ASP A 183 8.86 -0.73 17.28
N ASP A 184 7.90 -1.52 17.81
CA ASP A 184 6.59 -1.77 17.16
C ASP A 184 5.52 -0.73 17.52
N ILE A 185 4.51 -0.63 16.65
CA ILE A 185 3.31 0.17 16.87
C ILE A 185 2.38 -0.50 17.88
N ASP A 186 1.51 0.28 18.50
CA ASP A 186 0.41 -0.23 19.32
C ASP A 186 -0.71 -0.74 18.41
N VAL A 187 -0.71 -2.05 18.15
CA VAL A 187 -1.70 -2.70 17.29
C VAL A 187 -3.11 -2.62 17.86
N GLU A 188 -3.27 -2.70 19.18
CA GLU A 188 -4.62 -2.67 19.78
C GLU A 188 -5.25 -1.29 19.67
N LYS A 189 -4.50 -0.22 19.96
CA LYS A 189 -4.99 1.14 19.74
C LYS A 189 -5.33 1.42 18.28
N LEU A 190 -4.51 0.92 17.35
CA LEU A 190 -4.82 1.01 15.92
C LEU A 190 -6.16 0.33 15.60
N VAL A 191 -6.37 -0.90 16.08
CA VAL A 191 -7.64 -1.62 15.86
C VAL A 191 -8.83 -0.91 16.51
N GLU A 192 -8.65 -0.30 17.68
CA GLU A 192 -9.67 0.54 18.32
C GLU A 192 -10.04 1.75 17.46
N HIS A 193 -9.05 2.45 16.89
CA HIS A 193 -9.27 3.57 15.97
C HIS A 193 -10.04 3.13 14.72
N LEU A 194 -9.60 2.04 14.07
CA LEU A 194 -10.27 1.49 12.89
C LEU A 194 -11.74 1.14 13.19
N ARG A 195 -11.99 0.56 14.37
CA ARG A 195 -13.34 0.21 14.83
C ARG A 195 -14.19 1.45 15.07
N ALA A 196 -13.63 2.49 15.67
CA ALA A 196 -14.31 3.76 15.97
C ALA A 196 -14.67 4.58 14.72
N GLY A 197 -14.07 4.27 13.56
CA GLY A 197 -14.40 4.90 12.29
C GLY A 197 -15.66 4.36 11.59
N GLN A 198 -16.24 3.25 12.07
CA GLN A 198 -17.48 2.70 11.51
C GLN A 198 -18.64 3.68 11.70
N THR A 199 -19.32 4.01 10.61
CA THR A 199 -20.39 5.01 10.57
C THR A 199 -21.77 4.37 10.71
N TYR A 200 -22.80 5.20 10.93
CA TYR A 200 -24.18 4.76 11.14
C TYR A 200 -24.78 3.96 9.96
N ASP A 201 -24.28 4.19 8.74
CA ASP A 201 -24.77 3.58 7.50
C ASP A 201 -24.00 2.31 7.09
N GLY A 202 -23.01 1.88 7.88
CA GLY A 202 -22.28 0.63 7.70
C GLY A 202 -20.91 0.76 7.02
N GLY A 203 -20.62 1.90 6.42
CA GLY A 203 -19.28 2.20 5.89
C GLY A 203 -18.31 2.67 6.98
N ILE A 204 -17.15 3.15 6.56
CA ILE A 204 -16.10 3.64 7.47
C ILE A 204 -15.62 5.01 6.98
N SER A 205 -15.31 5.89 7.93
CA SER A 205 -14.73 7.21 7.68
C SER A 205 -13.56 7.50 8.64
N GLU A 206 -13.11 8.75 8.71
CA GLU A 206 -12.10 9.19 9.70
C GLU A 206 -12.63 9.06 11.14
N SER A 207 -13.93 9.25 11.34
CA SER A 207 -14.64 8.95 12.60
C SER A 207 -16.09 8.57 12.31
N ALA A 208 -16.78 7.95 13.27
CA ALA A 208 -18.20 7.59 13.16
C ALA A 208 -19.15 8.77 12.88
N GLN A 209 -18.71 10.02 13.13
CA GLN A 209 -19.48 11.24 12.90
C GLN A 209 -19.36 11.78 11.47
N HIS A 210 -18.44 11.25 10.67
CA HIS A 210 -18.22 11.67 9.29
C HIS A 210 -19.00 10.81 8.29
N GLU A 211 -19.12 11.32 7.06
CA GLU A 211 -19.69 10.57 5.94
C GLU A 211 -18.79 9.37 5.59
N ALA A 212 -19.40 8.19 5.47
CA ALA A 212 -18.71 6.98 5.02
C ALA A 212 -18.10 7.14 3.63
N HIS A 213 -16.90 6.60 3.42
CA HIS A 213 -16.21 6.68 2.13
C HIS A 213 -15.60 5.34 1.73
N ALA A 214 -15.77 4.92 0.47
CA ALA A 214 -15.34 3.59 0.02
C ALA A 214 -13.82 3.40 0.10
N GLY A 215 -13.07 4.48 -0.15
CA GLY A 215 -11.61 4.48 0.04
C GLY A 215 -11.19 4.29 1.51
N TYR A 216 -11.87 4.94 2.47
CA TYR A 216 -11.58 4.75 3.89
C TYR A 216 -12.01 3.37 4.39
N THR A 217 -13.15 2.89 3.88
CA THR A 217 -13.66 1.54 4.12
C THR A 217 -12.67 0.47 3.64
N TYR A 218 -12.16 0.60 2.42
CA TYR A 218 -11.08 -0.26 1.93
C TYR A 218 -9.86 -0.21 2.85
N CYS A 219 -9.38 0.99 3.21
CA CYS A 219 -8.16 1.12 4.00
C CYS A 219 -8.31 0.45 5.37
N ALA A 220 -9.45 0.59 6.04
CA ALA A 220 -9.72 -0.08 7.30
C ALA A 220 -9.80 -1.61 7.13
N ILE A 221 -10.52 -2.11 6.12
CA ILE A 221 -10.63 -3.55 5.84
C ILE A 221 -9.25 -4.16 5.51
N ALA A 222 -8.47 -3.49 4.66
CA ALA A 222 -7.12 -3.93 4.30
C ALA A 222 -6.18 -3.96 5.51
N SER A 223 -6.25 -2.94 6.37
CA SER A 223 -5.49 -2.92 7.63
C SER A 223 -5.85 -4.13 8.50
N LEU A 224 -7.14 -4.37 8.71
CA LEU A 224 -7.61 -5.51 9.51
C LEU A 224 -7.27 -6.85 8.87
N SER A 225 -7.25 -6.94 7.54
CA SER A 225 -6.81 -8.14 6.82
C SER A 225 -5.33 -8.45 7.10
N LEU A 226 -4.47 -7.42 7.00
CA LEU A 226 -3.03 -7.54 7.23
C LEU A 226 -2.68 -7.82 8.69
N LEU A 227 -3.53 -7.41 9.63
CA LEU A 227 -3.40 -7.69 11.06
C LEU A 227 -4.05 -9.01 11.49
N ASN A 228 -4.69 -9.75 10.57
CA ASN A 228 -5.50 -10.93 10.89
C ASN A 228 -6.62 -10.64 11.93
N ARG A 229 -7.30 -9.49 11.77
CA ARG A 229 -8.36 -8.97 12.66
C ARG A 229 -9.70 -8.76 11.97
N LEU A 230 -9.87 -9.28 10.75
CA LEU A 230 -11.18 -9.39 10.13
C LEU A 230 -12.05 -10.43 10.88
N PRO A 231 -13.39 -10.30 10.89
CA PRO A 231 -14.26 -11.32 11.43
C PRO A 231 -14.01 -12.67 10.74
N LYS A 232 -13.86 -13.75 11.52
CA LYS A 232 -13.78 -15.10 10.96
C LYS A 232 -15.09 -15.41 10.24
N LEU A 233 -15.01 -15.71 8.95
CA LEU A 233 -16.13 -16.28 8.22
C LEU A 233 -16.48 -17.63 8.87
N PRO A 234 -17.77 -17.99 9.00
CA PRO A 234 -18.14 -19.30 9.50
C PRO A 234 -17.59 -20.39 8.55
N SER A 235 -16.46 -20.99 8.90
CA SER A 235 -15.89 -22.12 8.16
C SER A 235 -16.64 -23.40 8.51
N SER A 236 -16.92 -24.21 7.49
CA SER A 236 -17.55 -25.53 7.59
C SER A 236 -16.64 -26.63 8.16
N GLN A 237 -15.55 -26.28 8.83
CA GLN A 237 -14.57 -27.21 9.39
C GLN A 237 -14.10 -26.67 10.76
N PRO A 238 -14.18 -27.47 11.83
CA PRO A 238 -13.61 -27.10 13.13
C PRO A 238 -12.10 -27.27 13.06
N THR A 239 -11.35 -26.17 13.11
CA THR A 239 -9.90 -26.24 13.32
C THR A 239 -9.59 -26.15 14.81
N ASP A 240 -8.62 -26.98 15.23
CA ASP A 240 -8.24 -27.24 16.61
C ASP A 240 -8.08 -25.98 17.47
N PHE A 241 -8.71 -26.05 18.65
CA PHE A 241 -8.53 -25.11 19.73
C PHE A 241 -7.16 -25.32 20.38
N SER A 242 -6.12 -24.68 19.88
CA SER A 242 -4.91 -24.46 20.67
C SER A 242 -4.60 -22.96 20.79
N ASN A 243 -4.85 -22.45 22.00
CA ASN A 243 -4.28 -21.24 22.60
C ASN A 243 -4.10 -20.02 21.68
N SER A 244 -5.14 -19.20 21.57
CA SER A 244 -4.97 -17.76 21.35
C SER A 244 -6.04 -17.03 22.15
N ASN A 245 -5.64 -16.00 22.90
CA ASN A 245 -6.57 -15.03 23.47
C ASN A 245 -7.52 -14.57 22.34
N PRO A 246 -8.85 -14.57 22.53
CA PRO A 246 -9.77 -14.12 21.50
C PRO A 246 -9.57 -12.62 21.28
N THR A 247 -8.73 -12.26 20.31
CA THR A 247 -8.54 -10.87 19.91
C THR A 247 -9.84 -10.37 19.27
N LEU A 248 -10.38 -9.26 19.79
CA LEU A 248 -11.65 -8.72 19.31
C LEU A 248 -11.54 -8.37 17.82
N PRO A 249 -12.54 -8.72 16.98
CA PRO A 249 -12.54 -8.32 15.58
C PRO A 249 -12.55 -6.79 15.45
N GLY A 250 -11.90 -6.27 14.41
CA GLY A 250 -11.87 -4.83 14.15
C GLY A 250 -13.16 -4.29 13.55
N LEU A 251 -13.89 -5.11 12.78
CA LEU A 251 -15.23 -4.80 12.29
C LEU A 251 -16.28 -5.38 13.23
N THR A 252 -17.25 -4.56 13.64
CA THR A 252 -18.28 -4.95 14.60
C THR A 252 -19.64 -5.25 13.96
N ASN A 253 -19.90 -4.72 12.75
CA ASN A 253 -21.14 -4.98 12.03
C ASN A 253 -20.88 -5.36 10.56
N LEU A 254 -20.36 -6.58 10.37
CA LEU A 254 -20.02 -7.10 9.05
C LEU A 254 -21.20 -7.08 8.06
N PRO A 255 -22.44 -7.48 8.41
CA PRO A 255 -23.57 -7.44 7.49
C PRO A 255 -23.86 -6.03 6.95
N GLU A 256 -23.85 -5.01 7.81
CA GLU A 256 -24.07 -3.62 7.35
C GLU A 256 -22.92 -3.11 6.49
N THR A 257 -21.67 -3.46 6.78
CA THR A 257 -20.54 -3.11 5.91
C THR A 257 -20.65 -3.75 4.52
N ILE A 258 -21.03 -5.03 4.45
CA ILE A 258 -21.26 -5.70 3.16
C ILE A 258 -22.41 -5.04 2.40
N ARG A 259 -23.52 -4.76 3.10
CA ARG A 259 -24.67 -4.06 2.52
C ARG A 259 -24.27 -2.68 1.99
N TRP A 260 -23.57 -1.89 2.78
CA TRP A 260 -23.12 -0.56 2.39
C TRP A 260 -22.21 -0.60 1.15
N LEU A 261 -21.24 -1.53 1.11
CA LEU A 261 -20.38 -1.74 -0.06
C LEU A 261 -21.18 -2.15 -1.30
N ALA A 262 -22.10 -3.11 -1.17
CA ALA A 262 -22.92 -3.58 -2.29
C ALA A 262 -23.80 -2.45 -2.87
N LEU A 263 -24.29 -1.53 -2.04
CA LEU A 263 -25.08 -0.37 -2.43
C LEU A 263 -24.25 0.78 -3.05
N ARG A 264 -22.95 0.60 -3.26
CA ARG A 264 -22.12 1.52 -4.06
C ARG A 264 -22.24 1.28 -5.56
N GLN A 265 -22.77 0.14 -5.97
CA GLN A 265 -23.06 -0.17 -7.37
C GLN A 265 -24.01 0.88 -7.94
N THR A 266 -23.62 1.46 -9.07
CA THR A 266 -24.33 2.56 -9.72
C THR A 266 -24.42 2.28 -11.21
N SER A 267 -25.63 2.30 -11.76
CA SER A 267 -25.82 2.17 -13.21
C SER A 267 -25.30 3.40 -13.94
N TYR A 268 -24.72 3.16 -15.12
CA TYR A 268 -24.33 4.21 -16.06
C TYR A 268 -25.22 4.13 -17.29
N ASP A 269 -25.98 5.20 -17.52
CA ASP A 269 -26.95 5.33 -18.61
C ASP A 269 -26.46 6.38 -19.61
N GLU A 270 -26.27 5.97 -20.88
CA GLU A 270 -25.74 6.84 -21.94
C GLU A 270 -26.78 7.85 -22.45
N GLU A 271 -28.06 7.50 -22.44
CA GLU A 271 -29.12 8.32 -23.05
C GLU A 271 -29.43 9.57 -22.22
N LYS A 272 -29.04 9.58 -20.95
CA LYS A 272 -29.19 10.74 -20.06
C LYS A 272 -28.10 11.81 -20.24
N LYS A 273 -27.13 11.63 -21.15
CA LYS A 273 -26.22 12.70 -21.63
C LYS A 273 -26.89 13.62 -22.69
N GLY A 274 -28.18 13.90 -22.54
CA GLY A 274 -28.93 14.77 -23.46
C GLY A 274 -28.42 16.21 -23.44
N ASN A 275 -27.86 16.65 -24.58
CA ASN A 275 -27.65 18.03 -25.06
C ASN A 275 -27.25 19.10 -24.02
N GLY A 276 -25.94 19.33 -23.86
CA GLY A 276 -25.46 20.62 -23.34
C GLY A 276 -23.99 20.63 -22.97
N ASP A 277 -23.17 21.25 -23.82
CA ASP A 277 -21.77 21.66 -23.60
C ASP A 277 -21.60 22.74 -22.51
N ASN A 278 -22.34 22.67 -21.42
CA ASN A 278 -22.16 23.58 -20.30
C ASN A 278 -21.97 22.78 -19.02
N HIS A 279 -20.88 23.09 -18.31
CA HIS A 279 -20.77 22.90 -16.87
C HIS A 279 -22.05 23.42 -16.21
N LYS A 280 -23.03 22.53 -16.00
CA LYS A 280 -24.25 22.81 -15.25
C LYS A 280 -24.50 21.69 -14.27
N GLU A 281 -25.00 22.15 -13.14
CA GLU A 281 -25.27 21.46 -11.90
C GLU A 281 -25.95 20.11 -12.12
N ALA A 282 -25.68 19.19 -11.19
CA ALA A 282 -26.38 17.92 -11.12
C ALA A 282 -27.88 18.18 -11.24
N ALA A 283 -28.54 17.50 -12.18
CA ALA A 283 -29.99 17.54 -12.30
C ALA A 283 -30.62 17.27 -10.92
N PRO A 284 -31.62 18.05 -10.47
CA PRO A 284 -31.97 18.12 -9.04
C PRO A 284 -32.56 16.84 -8.43
N ASP A 285 -32.99 15.87 -9.24
CA ASP A 285 -33.86 14.78 -8.79
C ASP A 285 -33.38 13.36 -9.13
N HIS A 286 -32.07 13.15 -9.28
CA HIS A 286 -31.53 11.80 -9.51
C HIS A 286 -31.02 11.16 -8.22
N TYR A 287 -31.92 10.46 -7.52
CA TYR A 287 -31.51 9.42 -6.58
C TYR A 287 -30.69 8.39 -7.37
N PHE A 288 -29.42 8.20 -7.00
CA PHE A 288 -28.60 7.12 -7.55
C PHE A 288 -29.09 5.82 -6.90
N VAL A 289 -30.14 5.24 -7.49
CA VAL A 289 -30.64 3.94 -7.06
C VAL A 289 -29.66 2.87 -7.52
N PRO A 290 -29.23 1.93 -6.65
CA PRO A 290 -28.46 0.77 -7.06
C PRO A 290 -29.26 -0.06 -8.05
N ASP A 291 -28.98 0.14 -9.34
CA ASP A 291 -29.55 -0.65 -10.41
C ASP A 291 -28.51 -1.70 -10.84
N VAL A 292 -28.65 -2.85 -10.21
CA VAL A 292 -27.78 -4.02 -10.38
C VAL A 292 -28.07 -4.79 -11.66
N ASP A 293 -29.16 -4.49 -12.38
CA ASP A 293 -29.55 -5.18 -13.61
C ASP A 293 -29.14 -4.40 -14.88
N SER A 294 -28.54 -3.21 -14.71
CA SER A 294 -28.00 -2.39 -15.80
C SER A 294 -26.88 -3.09 -16.59
N THR A 295 -26.81 -2.76 -17.88
CA THR A 295 -25.73 -3.22 -18.78
C THR A 295 -24.35 -2.69 -18.35
N PHE A 296 -24.29 -1.48 -17.81
CA PHE A 296 -23.06 -0.84 -17.35
C PHE A 296 -23.21 -0.46 -15.87
N VAL A 297 -22.40 -1.06 -15.01
CA VAL A 297 -22.44 -0.86 -13.55
C VAL A 297 -21.05 -0.52 -13.05
N GLY A 298 -20.82 0.74 -12.68
CA GLY A 298 -19.61 1.10 -11.93
C GLY A 298 -19.94 1.31 -10.45
N PHE A 299 -19.05 1.98 -9.73
CA PHE A 299 -19.22 2.25 -8.31
C PHE A 299 -19.03 3.73 -7.97
N ASN A 300 -19.75 4.20 -6.96
CA ASN A 300 -19.49 5.48 -6.34
C ASN A 300 -18.73 5.31 -5.01
N GLY A 301 -18.10 6.38 -4.54
CA GLY A 301 -17.37 6.36 -3.27
C GLY A 301 -18.25 6.58 -2.05
N ARG A 302 -19.44 7.15 -2.28
CA ARG A 302 -20.38 7.64 -1.27
C ARG A 302 -21.80 7.64 -1.84
N CYS A 303 -22.79 7.54 -0.96
CA CYS A 303 -24.20 7.62 -1.32
C CYS A 303 -24.49 8.87 -2.18
N ASN A 304 -25.30 8.69 -3.23
CA ASN A 304 -25.71 9.76 -4.15
C ASN A 304 -24.56 10.50 -4.88
N LYS A 305 -23.39 9.87 -5.02
CA LYS A 305 -22.31 10.40 -5.87
C LYS A 305 -22.21 9.65 -7.20
N ARG A 306 -21.56 10.32 -8.16
CA ARG A 306 -21.31 9.79 -9.50
C ARG A 306 -20.39 8.57 -9.46
N VAL A 307 -20.53 7.75 -10.50
CA VAL A 307 -19.64 6.63 -10.80
C VAL A 307 -18.21 7.10 -11.08
N ASP A 308 -17.22 6.33 -10.63
CA ASP A 308 -15.80 6.58 -10.86
C ASP A 308 -15.04 5.25 -10.92
N THR A 309 -14.16 5.11 -11.92
CA THR A 309 -13.36 3.91 -12.21
C THR A 309 -12.65 3.35 -10.99
N CYS A 310 -12.10 4.21 -10.11
CA CYS A 310 -11.30 3.72 -8.99
C CYS A 310 -12.13 2.96 -7.95
N TYR A 311 -13.43 3.26 -7.82
CA TYR A 311 -14.29 2.56 -6.85
C TYR A 311 -14.64 1.14 -7.29
N CYS A 312 -14.48 0.79 -8.57
CA CYS A 312 -14.52 -0.61 -8.99
C CYS A 312 -13.45 -1.43 -8.25
N PHE A 313 -12.29 -0.84 -7.98
CA PHE A 313 -11.26 -1.45 -7.13
C PHE A 313 -11.59 -1.30 -5.65
N TRP A 314 -11.79 -0.08 -5.14
CA TRP A 314 -11.95 0.13 -3.69
C TRP A 314 -13.10 -0.69 -3.09
N VAL A 315 -14.24 -0.77 -3.78
CA VAL A 315 -15.39 -1.58 -3.34
C VAL A 315 -15.16 -3.06 -3.62
N GLY A 316 -14.72 -3.40 -4.84
CA GLY A 316 -14.51 -4.78 -5.26
C GLY A 316 -13.47 -5.52 -4.39
N ALA A 317 -12.34 -4.89 -4.11
CA ALA A 317 -11.27 -5.43 -3.27
C ALA A 317 -11.71 -5.57 -1.81
N SER A 318 -12.49 -4.61 -1.29
CA SER A 318 -13.10 -4.71 0.05
C SER A 318 -13.97 -5.95 0.17
N LEU A 319 -14.89 -6.15 -0.78
CA LEU A 319 -15.77 -7.32 -0.81
C LEU A 319 -15.00 -8.63 -1.04
N ASN A 320 -13.90 -8.58 -1.80
CA ASN A 320 -13.01 -9.72 -2.00
C ASN A 320 -12.35 -10.15 -0.68
N MET A 321 -11.75 -9.22 0.09
CA MET A 321 -11.15 -9.52 1.40
C MET A 321 -12.16 -10.03 2.41
N LEU A 322 -13.42 -9.55 2.34
CA LEU A 322 -14.50 -10.03 3.19
C LEU A 322 -15.10 -11.38 2.72
N GLY A 323 -14.68 -11.92 1.56
CA GLY A 323 -15.23 -13.18 1.03
C GLY A 323 -16.62 -13.05 0.38
N HIS A 324 -17.07 -11.83 0.08
CA HIS A 324 -18.41 -11.53 -0.44
C HIS A 324 -18.39 -10.94 -1.85
N ARG A 325 -17.40 -11.27 -2.69
CA ARG A 325 -17.31 -10.80 -4.09
C ARG A 325 -18.53 -11.14 -4.96
N ASN A 326 -19.40 -12.04 -4.52
CA ASN A 326 -20.53 -12.56 -5.31
C ASN A 326 -21.73 -11.60 -5.32
N VAL A 327 -21.71 -10.55 -4.49
CA VAL A 327 -22.82 -9.59 -4.33
C VAL A 327 -22.78 -8.44 -5.34
N ILE A 328 -21.79 -8.42 -6.23
CA ILE A 328 -21.67 -7.40 -7.28
C ILE A 328 -22.08 -7.94 -8.65
N ASN A 329 -22.66 -7.08 -9.48
CA ASN A 329 -22.87 -7.32 -10.90
C ASN A 329 -21.52 -7.28 -11.63
N ARG A 330 -20.81 -8.42 -11.60
CA ARG A 330 -19.52 -8.60 -12.25
C ARG A 330 -19.56 -8.23 -13.73
N ASP A 331 -20.58 -8.67 -14.47
CA ASP A 331 -20.62 -8.48 -15.91
C ASP A 331 -20.90 -7.03 -16.30
N GLY A 332 -21.79 -6.35 -15.57
CA GLY A 332 -22.02 -4.92 -15.69
C GLY A 332 -20.77 -4.08 -15.38
N SER A 333 -20.00 -4.48 -14.38
CA SER A 333 -18.71 -3.83 -14.05
C SER A 333 -17.61 -4.08 -15.07
N ARG A 334 -17.51 -5.30 -15.62
CA ARG A 334 -16.61 -5.58 -16.75
C ARG A 334 -16.93 -4.71 -17.94
N LYS A 335 -18.21 -4.65 -18.35
CA LYS A 335 -18.67 -3.82 -19.47
C LYS A 335 -18.41 -2.34 -19.24
N PHE A 336 -18.68 -1.83 -18.03
CA PHE A 336 -18.38 -0.44 -17.67
C PHE A 336 -16.87 -0.12 -17.83
N LEU A 337 -16.00 -1.01 -17.37
CA LEU A 337 -14.55 -0.82 -17.50
C LEU A 337 -14.09 -0.87 -18.97
N PHE A 338 -14.52 -1.89 -19.73
CA PHE A 338 -14.04 -2.10 -21.10
C PHE A 338 -14.61 -1.13 -22.13
N GLU A 339 -15.89 -0.78 -22.00
CA GLU A 339 -16.58 -0.03 -23.04
C GLU A 339 -16.71 1.45 -22.70
N LYS A 340 -16.69 1.83 -21.41
CA LYS A 340 -16.96 3.22 -21.00
C LYS A 340 -15.73 3.96 -20.50
N THR A 341 -14.79 3.30 -19.83
CA THR A 341 -13.66 3.98 -19.18
C THR A 341 -12.29 3.61 -19.76
N GLN A 342 -12.15 2.46 -20.41
CA GLN A 342 -10.95 2.12 -21.20
C GLN A 342 -10.78 3.11 -22.35
N HIS A 343 -9.59 3.69 -22.46
CA HIS A 343 -9.29 4.69 -23.47
C HIS A 343 -8.62 4.08 -24.71
N MET A 344 -8.87 4.68 -25.88
CA MET A 344 -8.38 4.18 -27.18
C MET A 344 -6.85 4.14 -27.34
N ILE A 345 -6.10 4.81 -26.46
CA ILE A 345 -4.63 4.84 -26.46
C ILE A 345 -4.02 3.87 -25.43
N GLY A 346 -4.85 3.14 -24.69
CA GLY A 346 -4.48 2.47 -23.44
C GLY A 346 -4.70 3.36 -22.21
N GLY A 347 -4.77 2.73 -21.04
CA GLY A 347 -5.19 3.35 -19.79
C GLY A 347 -6.71 3.45 -19.63
N PHE A 348 -7.14 3.92 -18.46
CA PHE A 348 -8.53 4.18 -18.10
C PHE A 348 -8.68 5.62 -17.61
N GLY A 349 -9.78 6.26 -18.00
CA GLY A 349 -10.20 7.56 -17.45
C GLY A 349 -10.92 7.41 -16.11
N LYS A 350 -11.04 8.50 -15.36
CA LYS A 350 -11.81 8.56 -14.11
C LYS A 350 -13.29 8.27 -14.33
N THR A 351 -13.89 8.93 -15.32
CA THR A 351 -15.28 8.72 -15.74
C THR A 351 -15.38 8.52 -17.25
N PRO A 352 -16.52 8.01 -17.77
CA PRO A 352 -16.67 7.79 -19.20
C PRO A 352 -16.50 9.04 -20.07
N GLY A 353 -15.47 9.01 -20.93
CA GLY A 353 -15.06 10.10 -21.81
C GLY A 353 -13.83 10.88 -21.33
N ASP A 354 -13.36 10.67 -20.10
CA ASP A 354 -12.15 11.32 -19.60
C ASP A 354 -10.88 10.77 -20.26
N LEU A 355 -9.84 11.60 -20.34
CA LEU A 355 -8.50 11.15 -20.71
C LEU A 355 -7.93 10.19 -19.65
N PRO A 356 -7.08 9.23 -20.05
CA PRO A 356 -6.54 8.25 -19.13
C PRO A 356 -5.44 8.86 -18.26
N ASP A 357 -5.51 8.61 -16.96
CA ASP A 357 -4.48 8.99 -15.98
C ASP A 357 -3.93 7.78 -15.23
N ILE A 358 -2.73 7.92 -14.67
CA ILE A 358 -1.95 6.83 -14.06
C ILE A 358 -2.72 6.19 -12.90
N TYR A 359 -3.45 6.97 -12.11
CA TYR A 359 -4.15 6.47 -10.93
C TYR A 359 -5.38 5.63 -11.33
N HIS A 360 -6.30 6.19 -12.13
CA HIS A 360 -7.49 5.45 -12.56
C HIS A 360 -7.14 4.33 -13.54
N SER A 361 -6.10 4.49 -14.35
CA SER A 361 -5.61 3.43 -15.24
C SER A 361 -5.15 2.21 -14.46
N TYR A 362 -4.39 2.41 -13.37
CA TYR A 362 -3.94 1.31 -12.55
C TYR A 362 -5.09 0.68 -11.76
N LEU A 363 -5.95 1.49 -11.14
CA LEU A 363 -7.06 0.97 -10.34
C LEU A 363 -8.16 0.32 -11.19
N GLY A 364 -8.37 0.76 -12.44
CA GLY A 364 -9.22 0.06 -13.40
C GLY A 364 -8.66 -1.34 -13.73
N LEU A 365 -7.36 -1.43 -13.93
CA LEU A 365 -6.68 -2.71 -14.15
C LEU A 365 -6.71 -3.61 -12.91
N ALA A 366 -6.46 -3.06 -11.72
CA ALA A 366 -6.54 -3.78 -10.45
C ALA A 366 -7.97 -4.27 -10.17
N ALA A 367 -8.99 -3.49 -10.51
CA ALA A 367 -10.39 -3.92 -10.42
C ALA A 367 -10.65 -5.15 -11.30
N LEU A 368 -10.18 -5.15 -12.55
CA LEU A 368 -10.29 -6.32 -13.43
C LEU A 368 -9.54 -7.54 -12.87
N ALA A 369 -8.36 -7.34 -12.26
CA ALA A 369 -7.64 -8.42 -11.59
C ALA A 369 -8.42 -9.02 -10.42
N VAL A 370 -9.08 -8.18 -9.59
CA VAL A 370 -10.00 -8.64 -8.53
C VAL A 370 -11.19 -9.43 -9.09
N LEU A 371 -11.70 -9.05 -10.26
CA LEU A 371 -12.76 -9.76 -10.99
C LEU A 371 -12.28 -11.04 -11.70
N LYS A 372 -11.00 -11.41 -11.53
CA LYS A 372 -10.32 -12.55 -12.17
C LYS A 372 -10.43 -12.51 -13.70
N GLU A 373 -10.20 -11.34 -14.27
CA GLU A 373 -10.19 -11.18 -15.73
C GLU A 373 -9.06 -12.00 -16.38
N PRO A 374 -9.33 -12.81 -17.41
CA PRO A 374 -8.30 -13.55 -18.14
C PRO A 374 -7.21 -12.64 -18.73
N GLY A 375 -5.96 -13.09 -18.68
CA GLY A 375 -4.81 -12.35 -19.22
C GLY A 375 -4.23 -11.28 -18.29
N ILE A 376 -4.81 -11.09 -17.10
CA ILE A 376 -4.27 -10.24 -16.04
C ILE A 376 -3.83 -11.16 -14.88
N LYS A 377 -2.69 -10.87 -14.25
CA LYS A 377 -2.26 -11.61 -13.06
C LYS A 377 -3.26 -11.48 -11.92
N GLU A 378 -3.33 -12.50 -11.06
CA GLU A 378 -4.09 -12.40 -9.81
C GLU A 378 -3.50 -11.31 -8.90
N LEU A 379 -4.39 -10.62 -8.19
CA LEU A 379 -4.06 -9.49 -7.31
C LEU A 379 -4.29 -9.87 -5.84
N ASP A 380 -3.37 -9.45 -4.98
CA ASP A 380 -3.63 -9.35 -3.55
C ASP A 380 -4.44 -8.08 -3.26
N SER A 381 -5.68 -8.27 -2.81
CA SER A 381 -6.61 -7.18 -2.52
C SER A 381 -6.19 -6.29 -1.35
N ALA A 382 -5.32 -6.75 -0.44
CA ALA A 382 -4.94 -5.97 0.73
C ALA A 382 -3.81 -5.00 0.40
N LEU A 383 -2.75 -5.47 -0.28
CA LEU A 383 -1.58 -4.67 -0.67
C LEU A 383 -1.75 -3.97 -2.01
N CYS A 384 -2.76 -4.34 -2.80
CA CYS A 384 -2.98 -3.88 -4.17
C CYS A 384 -1.71 -4.11 -5.03
N ILE A 385 -1.25 -5.35 -5.11
CA ILE A 385 -0.12 -5.79 -5.95
C ILE A 385 -0.43 -7.18 -6.52
N SER A 386 0.32 -7.65 -7.51
CA SER A 386 0.15 -9.02 -7.97
C SER A 386 0.48 -10.03 -6.85
N MET A 387 -0.15 -11.20 -6.91
CA MET A 387 0.17 -12.31 -5.99
C MET A 387 1.65 -12.74 -6.10
N ASP A 388 2.25 -12.65 -7.29
CA ASP A 388 3.68 -12.91 -7.50
C ASP A 388 4.54 -11.92 -6.73
N ALA A 389 4.22 -10.62 -6.80
CA ALA A 389 4.95 -9.58 -6.08
C ALA A 389 4.83 -9.78 -4.57
N LYS A 390 3.64 -10.14 -4.06
CA LYS A 390 3.45 -10.49 -2.65
C LYS A 390 4.31 -11.69 -2.24
N LYS A 391 4.33 -12.76 -3.03
CA LYS A 391 5.15 -13.94 -2.77
C LYS A 391 6.64 -13.60 -2.69
N ASN A 392 7.14 -12.75 -3.60
CA ASN A 392 8.52 -12.27 -3.55
C ASN A 392 8.80 -11.48 -2.27
N ILE A 393 7.85 -10.64 -1.82
CA ILE A 393 7.95 -9.93 -0.55
C ILE A 393 8.01 -10.93 0.61
N GLU A 394 7.18 -11.97 0.64
CA GLU A 394 7.18 -12.99 1.70
C GLU A 394 8.49 -13.80 1.75
N GLU A 395 9.05 -14.15 0.60
CA GLU A 395 10.36 -14.81 0.52
C GLU A 395 11.47 -13.90 1.04
N LEU A 396 11.45 -12.61 0.66
CA LEU A 396 12.40 -11.62 1.16
C LEU A 396 12.21 -11.32 2.65
N ARG A 397 10.96 -11.31 3.14
CA ARG A 397 10.64 -11.20 4.57
C ARG A 397 11.35 -12.31 5.32
N LYS A 398 11.24 -13.56 4.86
CA LYS A 398 11.93 -14.73 5.44
C LYS A 398 13.45 -14.64 5.36
N ALA A 399 13.99 -14.18 4.23
CA ALA A 399 15.44 -14.05 4.04
C ALA A 399 16.06 -12.91 4.87
N ALA A 400 15.30 -11.83 5.14
CA ALA A 400 15.74 -10.71 5.98
C ALA A 400 15.83 -11.08 7.48
N LEU A 401 15.31 -12.25 7.87
CA LEU A 401 15.32 -12.76 9.25
C LEU A 401 16.63 -13.46 9.60
N VAL A 402 17.45 -13.76 8.61
CA VAL A 402 18.67 -14.48 8.88
C VAL A 402 19.61 -13.59 9.68
N PRO A 403 19.96 -13.96 10.93
CA PRO A 403 20.72 -13.09 11.81
C PRO A 403 22.08 -12.78 11.21
N TYR A 404 22.68 -11.70 11.69
CA TYR A 404 24.10 -11.46 11.53
C TYR A 404 24.80 -11.81 12.84
N ARG A 405 25.79 -12.70 12.81
CA ARG A 405 26.72 -12.86 13.93
C ARG A 405 27.92 -11.96 13.75
N THR A 406 28.35 -11.35 14.85
CA THR A 406 29.60 -10.61 14.92
C THR A 406 30.74 -11.58 15.19
N TYR A 407 31.78 -11.48 14.38
CA TYR A 407 33.00 -12.27 14.45
C TYR A 407 34.21 -11.35 14.62
N TRP A 408 35.26 -11.89 15.23
CA TRP A 408 36.51 -11.18 15.48
C TRP A 408 37.69 -11.96 14.89
N LEU A 409 38.55 -11.26 14.17
CA LEU A 409 39.79 -11.80 13.62
C LEU A 409 40.85 -10.70 13.60
N HIS A 410 42.04 -10.98 14.14
CA HIS A 410 43.15 -10.03 14.21
C HIS A 410 42.77 -8.68 14.83
N GLY A 411 41.88 -8.68 15.82
CA GLY A 411 41.42 -7.48 16.51
C GLY A 411 40.36 -6.64 15.76
N TYR A 412 39.93 -7.05 14.57
CA TYR A 412 38.85 -6.41 13.82
C TYR A 412 37.54 -7.19 13.94
N SER A 413 36.42 -6.48 14.11
CA SER A 413 35.08 -7.09 14.07
C SER A 413 34.45 -7.00 12.69
N PHE A 414 33.77 -8.06 12.26
CA PHE A 414 32.94 -8.08 11.06
C PHE A 414 31.66 -8.87 11.31
N LYS A 415 30.64 -8.66 10.48
CA LYS A 415 29.34 -9.35 10.61
C LYS A 415 29.13 -10.28 9.44
N VAL A 416 28.68 -11.50 9.73
CA VAL A 416 28.36 -12.52 8.70
C VAL A 416 26.94 -12.99 8.92
N ARG A 417 26.16 -13.07 7.83
CA ARG A 417 24.78 -13.58 7.84
C ARG A 417 24.79 -15.09 8.06
N GLU A 418 23.90 -15.63 8.88
CA GLU A 418 23.96 -17.05 9.29
C GLU A 418 23.76 -18.08 8.17
N ASP A 419 23.11 -17.70 7.08
CA ASP A 419 22.89 -18.53 5.89
C ASP A 419 23.92 -18.27 4.79
N SER A 420 24.92 -17.42 5.06
CA SER A 420 26.05 -17.21 4.16
C SER A 420 26.83 -18.51 4.00
N PRO A 421 27.26 -18.90 2.78
CA PRO A 421 28.20 -20.01 2.59
C PRO A 421 29.47 -19.87 3.44
N GLU A 422 29.89 -18.64 3.73
CA GLU A 422 31.07 -18.32 4.54
C GLU A 422 30.79 -18.41 6.05
N PHE A 423 29.53 -18.53 6.50
CA PHE A 423 29.18 -18.49 7.91
C PHE A 423 29.87 -19.59 8.73
N GLY A 424 29.82 -20.83 8.24
CA GLY A 424 30.48 -21.97 8.89
C GLY A 424 32.00 -21.81 8.95
N GLU A 425 32.62 -21.32 7.87
CA GLU A 425 34.07 -21.08 7.81
C GLU A 425 34.48 -19.96 8.78
N LYS A 426 33.78 -18.82 8.77
CA LYS A 426 34.08 -17.69 9.65
C LYS A 426 33.79 -17.98 11.12
N MET A 427 32.80 -18.82 11.42
CA MET A 427 32.54 -19.29 12.78
C MET A 427 33.74 -20.06 13.36
N ALA A 428 34.37 -20.90 12.55
CA ALA A 428 35.55 -21.65 12.97
C ALA A 428 36.79 -20.77 13.20
N MET A 429 36.83 -19.55 12.63
CA MET A 429 37.95 -18.61 12.72
C MET A 429 37.76 -17.52 13.78
N ASN A 430 36.71 -17.56 14.60
CA ASN A 430 36.40 -16.49 15.56
C ASN A 430 37.36 -16.51 16.77
N GLU A 431 38.23 -15.51 16.88
CA GLU A 431 39.16 -15.37 18.01
C GLU A 431 38.50 -14.74 19.26
N GLY A 432 37.28 -14.22 19.13
CA GLY A 432 36.60 -13.44 20.15
C GLY A 432 37.12 -11.98 20.26
N PRO A 433 36.41 -11.10 20.99
CA PRO A 433 36.81 -9.71 21.13
C PRO A 433 38.18 -9.58 21.83
N PRO A 434 39.02 -8.59 21.43
CA PRO A 434 40.31 -8.38 22.07
C PRO A 434 40.15 -8.07 23.56
N LYS A 435 41.09 -8.58 24.37
CA LYS A 435 41.04 -8.51 25.84
C LYS A 435 40.86 -7.08 26.36
N SER A 436 41.52 -6.10 25.75
CA SER A 436 41.37 -4.68 26.09
C SER A 436 39.94 -4.16 25.97
N LEU A 437 39.16 -4.68 25.02
CA LEU A 437 37.76 -4.33 24.83
C LEU A 437 36.89 -4.97 25.91
N ILE A 438 37.14 -6.25 26.23
CA ILE A 438 36.46 -6.97 27.31
C ILE A 438 36.69 -6.27 28.65
N ASP A 439 37.95 -5.96 28.97
CA ASP A 439 38.34 -5.28 30.19
C ASP A 439 37.67 -3.89 30.30
N ALA A 440 37.56 -3.14 29.21
CA ALA A 440 36.85 -1.86 29.18
C ALA A 440 35.35 -2.00 29.47
N PHE A 441 34.69 -3.04 28.95
CA PHE A 441 33.27 -3.30 29.23
C PHE A 441 33.02 -3.79 30.67
N GLU A 442 33.94 -4.55 31.26
CA GLU A 442 33.84 -4.96 32.66
C GLU A 442 33.99 -3.78 33.62
N VAL A 443 34.90 -2.84 33.34
CA VAL A 443 35.06 -1.61 34.12
C VAL A 443 33.78 -0.75 34.09
N VAL A 444 33.09 -0.67 32.94
CA VAL A 444 31.84 0.08 32.81
C VAL A 444 30.68 -0.59 33.55
N LYS A 445 30.62 -1.93 33.58
CA LYS A 445 29.60 -2.68 34.34
C LYS A 445 29.75 -2.59 35.86
N ILE A 446 30.96 -2.34 36.35
CA ILE A 446 31.23 -2.17 37.79
C ILE A 446 30.91 -0.73 38.25
N ALA A 447 30.75 0.21 37.31
CA ALA A 447 30.48 1.63 37.58
C ALA A 447 28.99 2.03 37.45
N ALA A 448 28.10 1.10 37.12
CA ALA A 448 26.64 1.25 37.07
C ALA A 448 26.00 0.38 38.15
#